data_AF-A0A9E3C571-F1
#
_entry.id   AF-A0A9E3C571-F1
#
_cell.length_a   1.000
_cell.length_b   1.000
_cell.length_c   1.000
_cell.angle_alpha   90.00
_cell.angle_beta   90.00
_cell.angle_gamma   90.00
#
_symmetry.space_group_name_H-M   'P 1'
#
loop_
_entity.id
_entity.type
_entity.pdbx_description
1 polymer ?
#
loop_
_entity_poly.entity_id
_entity_poly.type
_entity_poly.pdbx_seq_one_letter_code
_entity_poly.pdbx_strand_id
1 'polypeptide(L)'
;MSNMRTSIKCNCGQRIIAKDVVQHGYYLRLFGPSFVYVKFRCSRCKKLGEQFIKQEEWEEGILKDHVVEIAPEEKAQLSSLGPIDINEVLDFHFQLENMADLKSL
;
A
#
# COMPACT_ATOMS: atom_id res chain seq x y z
N MET A 1 -4.48 -14.36 -12.79
CA MET A 1 -5.54 -13.36 -12.52
C MET A 1 -4.97 -12.37 -11.52
N SER A 2 -4.95 -11.10 -11.88
CA SER A 2 -4.37 -9.99 -11.12
C SER A 2 -4.98 -9.91 -9.72
N ASN A 3 -4.17 -10.09 -8.68
CA ASN A 3 -4.51 -9.81 -7.27
C ASN A 3 -4.79 -8.29 -7.12
N MET A 4 -5.99 -7.88 -7.48
CA MET A 4 -6.44 -6.51 -7.33
C MET A 4 -6.84 -6.33 -5.86
N ARG A 5 -5.87 -5.94 -5.03
CA ARG A 5 -6.09 -5.67 -3.60
C ARG A 5 -7.27 -4.70 -3.44
N THR A 6 -8.36 -5.19 -2.87
CA THR A 6 -9.57 -4.41 -2.60
C THR A 6 -9.16 -3.19 -1.77
N SER A 7 -9.43 -1.97 -2.26
CA SER A 7 -9.08 -0.73 -1.56
C SER A 7 -10.35 0.08 -1.28
N ILE A 8 -10.49 0.55 -0.05
CA ILE A 8 -11.61 1.39 0.38
C ILE A 8 -11.33 2.81 -0.10
N LYS A 9 -12.29 3.40 -0.82
CA LYS A 9 -12.19 4.77 -1.33
C LYS A 9 -13.39 5.59 -0.88
N CYS A 10 -13.14 6.83 -0.49
CA CYS A 10 -14.19 7.82 -0.30
C CYS A 10 -14.79 8.25 -1.65
N ASN A 11 -16.00 8.80 -1.66
CA ASN A 11 -16.62 9.41 -2.85
C ASN A 11 -15.77 10.52 -3.49
N CYS A 12 -14.83 11.13 -2.76
CA CYS A 12 -13.88 12.10 -3.33
C CYS A 12 -12.65 11.45 -4.00
N GLY A 13 -12.62 10.12 -4.10
CA GLY A 13 -11.52 9.33 -4.67
C GLY A 13 -10.35 9.05 -3.71
N GLN A 14 -10.36 9.62 -2.50
CA GLN A 14 -9.30 9.39 -1.51
C GLN A 14 -9.33 7.96 -1.00
N ARG A 15 -8.18 7.26 -1.02
CA ARG A 15 -8.04 5.96 -0.37
C ARG A 15 -8.09 6.13 1.14
N ILE A 16 -8.87 5.27 1.79
CA ILE A 16 -9.01 5.18 3.24
C ILE A 16 -7.97 4.20 3.77
N ILE A 17 -7.25 4.61 4.79
CA ILE A 17 -6.28 3.76 5.51
C ILE A 17 -6.64 3.70 6.99
N ALA A 18 -5.93 2.88 7.78
CA ALA A 18 -6.25 2.64 9.19
C ALA A 18 -6.43 3.92 10.02
N LYS A 19 -5.63 4.96 9.76
CA LYS A 19 -5.73 6.26 10.48
C LYS A 19 -7.02 7.03 10.22
N ASP A 20 -7.67 6.77 9.08
CA ASP A 20 -8.94 7.39 8.71
C ASP A 20 -10.14 6.63 9.29
N VAL A 21 -9.94 5.40 9.78
CA VAL A 21 -11.00 4.54 10.29
C VAL A 21 -11.38 4.94 11.71
N VAL A 22 -12.67 5.21 11.90
CA VAL A 22 -13.25 5.55 13.21
C VAL A 22 -13.64 4.27 13.95
N GLN A 23 -14.23 3.32 13.20
CA GLN A 23 -14.73 2.07 13.75
C GLN A 23 -14.82 1.04 12.63
N HIS A 24 -14.45 -0.20 12.91
CA HIS A 24 -14.73 -1.33 12.04
C HIS A 24 -15.04 -2.57 12.86
N GLY A 25 -15.74 -3.54 12.26
CA GLY A 25 -16.04 -4.78 12.94
C GLY A 25 -16.78 -5.78 12.06
N TYR A 26 -16.86 -7.01 12.56
CA TYR A 26 -17.59 -8.08 11.90
C TYR A 26 -19.09 -7.94 12.17
N TYR A 27 -19.86 -7.90 11.10
CA TYR A 27 -21.30 -8.04 11.11
C TYR A 27 -21.65 -9.48 10.71
N LEU A 28 -21.77 -10.34 11.73
CA LEU A 28 -22.11 -11.75 11.58
C LEU A 28 -23.63 -11.90 11.41
N ARG A 29 -24.05 -12.63 10.37
CA ARG A 29 -25.44 -13.07 10.23
C ARG A 29 -25.52 -14.57 10.52
N LEU A 30 -26.61 -15.00 11.17
CA LEU A 30 -26.91 -16.42 11.39
C LEU A 30 -27.15 -17.18 10.07
N PHE A 31 -27.64 -16.48 9.04
CA PHE A 31 -27.86 -17.01 7.70
C PHE A 31 -27.44 -15.97 6.66
N GLY A 32 -26.65 -16.39 5.66
CA GLY A 32 -26.16 -15.55 4.56
C GLY A 32 -24.70 -15.08 4.74
N PRO A 33 -24.20 -14.24 3.82
CA PRO A 33 -22.81 -13.79 3.85
C PRO A 33 -22.56 -12.87 5.05
N SER A 34 -21.40 -13.07 5.69
CA SER A 34 -20.87 -12.19 6.73
C SER A 34 -20.18 -11.00 6.11
N PHE A 35 -20.27 -9.84 6.78
CA PHE A 35 -19.68 -8.60 6.29
C PHE A 35 -18.74 -8.01 7.33
N VAL A 36 -17.77 -7.24 6.87
CA VAL A 36 -17.03 -6.28 7.70
C VAL A 36 -17.57 -4.90 7.38
N TYR A 37 -18.07 -4.20 8.41
CA TYR A 37 -18.43 -2.80 8.25
C TYR A 37 -17.22 -1.94 8.61
N VAL A 38 -16.98 -0.89 7.82
CA VAL A 38 -15.91 0.07 8.06
C VAL A 38 -16.51 1.46 8.00
N LYS A 39 -16.42 2.18 9.12
CA LYS A 39 -16.79 3.60 9.25
C LYS A 39 -15.52 4.43 9.30
N PHE A 40 -15.42 5.43 8.45
CA PHE A 40 -14.21 6.23 8.29
C PHE A 40 -14.53 7.72 8.15
N ARG A 41 -13.56 8.56 8.50
CA ARG A 41 -13.55 9.99 8.23
C ARG A 41 -12.46 10.28 7.21
N CYS A 42 -12.85 10.71 6.01
CA CYS A 42 -11.90 10.96 4.94
C CYS A 42 -10.90 12.07 5.32
N SER A 43 -9.60 11.79 5.25
CA SER A 43 -8.53 12.77 5.49
C SER A 43 -8.58 13.97 4.53
N ARG A 44 -9.08 13.80 3.30
CA ARG A 44 -9.15 14.86 2.28
C ARG A 44 -10.42 15.73 2.40
N CYS A 45 -11.60 15.14 2.28
CA CYS A 45 -12.86 15.91 2.27
C CYS A 45 -13.52 16.04 3.65
N LYS A 46 -12.96 15.41 4.70
CA LYS A 46 -13.41 15.42 6.10
C LYS A 46 -14.83 14.89 6.36
N LYS A 47 -15.52 14.36 5.33
CA LYS A 47 -16.83 13.71 5.45
C LYS A 47 -16.70 12.32 6.06
N LEU A 48 -17.74 11.91 6.79
CA LEU A 48 -17.92 10.54 7.25
C LEU A 48 -18.46 9.67 6.11
N GLY A 49 -17.96 8.46 6.01
CA GLY A 49 -18.44 7.44 5.09
C GLY A 49 -18.49 6.09 5.79
N GLU A 50 -19.26 5.19 5.20
CA GLU A 50 -19.34 3.79 5.62
C GLU A 50 -19.29 2.88 4.40
N GLN A 51 -18.69 1.71 4.57
CA GLN A 51 -18.66 0.68 3.55
C GLN A 51 -18.81 -0.70 4.19
N PHE A 52 -19.61 -1.54 3.53
CA PHE A 52 -19.76 -2.96 3.87
C PHE A 52 -18.97 -3.78 2.86
N ILE A 53 -18.04 -4.59 3.36
CA ILE A 53 -17.18 -5.47 2.57
C ILE A 53 -17.55 -6.90 2.93
N LYS A 54 -17.66 -7.79 1.97
CA LYS A 54 -17.90 -9.21 2.29
C LYS A 54 -16.70 -9.76 3.03
N GLN A 55 -16.93 -10.63 4.02
CA GLN A 55 -15.83 -11.21 4.80
C GLN A 55 -14.82 -11.95 3.93
N GLU A 56 -15.25 -12.59 2.83
CA GLU A 56 -14.38 -13.28 1.86
C GLU A 56 -13.44 -12.32 1.10
N GLU A 57 -13.79 -11.05 1.00
CA GLU A 57 -13.00 -10.00 0.34
C GLU A 57 -12.17 -9.20 1.35
N TRP A 58 -12.30 -9.48 2.65
CA TRP A 58 -11.59 -8.77 3.71
C TRP A 58 -10.19 -9.35 3.93
N GLU A 59 -9.17 -8.55 3.61
CA GLU A 59 -7.77 -8.86 3.90
C GLU A 59 -7.19 -7.87 4.92
N GLU A 60 -6.32 -8.33 5.81
CA GLU A 60 -5.64 -7.46 6.80
C GLU A 60 -4.86 -6.29 6.17
N GLY A 61 -4.51 -6.41 4.88
CA GLY A 61 -3.78 -5.39 4.12
C GLY A 61 -4.62 -4.25 3.57
N ILE A 62 -5.96 -4.33 3.58
CA ILE A 62 -6.84 -3.35 2.92
C ILE A 62 -6.64 -1.93 3.47
N LEU A 63 -6.49 -1.84 4.80
CA LEU A 63 -6.32 -0.59 5.54
C LEU A 63 -4.86 -0.21 5.78
N LYS A 64 -3.90 -1.07 5.41
CA LYS A 64 -2.48 -0.74 5.59
C LYS A 64 -2.13 0.48 4.74
N ASP A 65 -1.43 1.42 5.37
CA ASP A 65 -0.83 2.51 4.62
C ASP A 65 0.23 1.88 3.70
N HIS A 66 0.10 2.12 2.40
CA HIS A 66 1.24 1.88 1.52
C HIS A 66 2.11 3.10 1.65
N VAL A 67 3.13 3.00 2.50
CA VAL A 67 4.22 3.97 2.48
C VAL A 67 4.79 3.89 1.07
N VAL A 68 4.55 4.93 0.29
CA VAL A 68 5.31 5.12 -0.95
C VAL A 68 6.65 5.64 -0.46
N GLU A 69 7.62 4.74 -0.29
CA GLU A 69 8.97 5.10 0.16
C GLU A 69 9.70 6.01 -0.83
N ILE A 70 9.21 6.05 -2.07
CA ILE A 70 9.77 6.87 -3.14
C ILE A 70 9.03 8.21 -3.19
N ALA A 71 9.77 9.30 -2.98
CA ALA A 71 9.25 10.64 -3.21
C ALA A 71 8.91 10.84 -4.70
N PRO A 72 7.90 11.66 -5.06
CA PRO A 72 7.56 11.90 -6.47
C PRO A 72 8.74 12.41 -7.31
N GLU A 73 9.61 13.23 -6.70
CA GLU A 73 10.83 13.78 -7.30
C GLU A 73 11.87 12.68 -7.57
N GLU A 74 12.11 11.83 -6.57
CA GLU A 74 12.99 10.66 -6.68
C GLU A 74 12.48 9.69 -7.75
N LYS A 75 11.17 9.48 -7.84
CA LYS A 75 10.57 8.67 -8.91
C LYS A 75 10.88 9.22 -10.30
N ALA A 76 10.79 10.53 -10.47
CA ALA A 76 11.09 11.19 -11.74
C ALA A 76 12.58 11.07 -12.10
N GLN A 77 13.46 11.25 -11.11
CA GLN A 77 14.91 11.04 -11.28
C GLN A 77 15.23 9.59 -11.67
N LEU A 78 14.75 8.60 -10.91
CA LEU A 78 14.96 7.18 -11.21
C LEU A 78 14.42 6.78 -12.58
N SER A 79 13.26 7.33 -12.99
CA SER A 79 12.70 7.06 -14.33
C SER A 79 13.57 7.61 -15.46
N SER A 80 14.37 8.64 -15.20
CA SER A 80 15.27 9.26 -16.18
C SER A 80 16.59 8.51 -16.38
N LEU A 81 16.98 7.66 -15.42
CA LEU A 81 18.21 6.85 -15.49
C LEU A 81 18.13 5.71 -16.52
N GLY A 82 16.91 5.30 -16.89
CA GLY A 82 16.70 4.21 -17.84
C GLY A 82 16.86 2.81 -17.21
N PRO A 83 16.76 1.75 -18.02
CA PRO A 83 16.99 0.38 -17.55
C PRO A 83 18.46 0.15 -17.23
N ILE A 84 18.72 -0.68 -16.21
CA ILE A 84 20.08 -1.07 -15.81
C ILE A 84 20.76 -1.81 -16.98
N ASP A 85 21.91 -1.30 -17.42
CA ASP A 85 22.74 -1.89 -18.47
C ASP A 85 23.75 -2.90 -17.90
N ILE A 86 24.25 -3.79 -18.77
CA ILE A 86 25.24 -4.81 -18.40
C ILE A 86 26.53 -4.18 -17.87
N ASN A 87 26.94 -3.01 -18.37
CA ASN A 87 28.14 -2.33 -17.88
C ASN A 87 27.95 -1.84 -16.44
N GLU A 88 26.76 -1.35 -16.09
CA GLU A 88 26.45 -0.91 -14.72
C GLU A 88 26.46 -2.09 -13.74
N VAL A 89 26.02 -3.28 -14.19
CA VAL A 89 26.10 -4.50 -13.38
C VAL A 89 27.55 -4.93 -13.14
N LEU A 90 28.40 -4.83 -14.17
CA LEU A 90 29.83 -5.15 -14.06
C LEU A 90 30.54 -4.17 -13.12
N ASP A 91 30.29 -2.87 -13.28
CA ASP A 91 30.87 -1.83 -12.43
C ASP A 91 30.46 -2.04 -10.96
N PHE A 92 29.19 -2.36 -10.72
CA PHE A 92 28.71 -2.68 -9.38
C PHE A 92 29.39 -3.91 -8.79
N HIS A 93 29.58 -4.97 -9.58
CA HIS A 93 30.28 -6.18 -9.13
C HIS A 93 31.71 -5.88 -8.68
N PHE A 94 32.48 -5.13 -9.47
CA PHE A 94 33.85 -4.77 -9.10
C PHE A 94 33.92 -3.83 -7.89
N GLN A 95 32.94 -2.94 -7.72
CA GLN A 95 32.86 -2.10 -6.52
C GLN A 95 32.59 -2.94 -5.27
N LEU A 96 31.72 -3.95 -5.36
CA LEU A 96 31.44 -4.86 -4.25
C LEU A 96 32.68 -5.65 -3.79
N GLU A 97 33.52 -6.10 -4.72
CA GLU A 97 34.76 -6.81 -4.38
C GLU A 97 35.73 -5.95 -3.56
N ASN A 98 35.65 -4.62 -3.71
CA ASN A 98 36.51 -3.66 -3.03
C ASN A 98 35.86 -3.07 -1.76
N MET A 99 34.62 -3.43 -1.45
CA MET A 99 33.94 -2.95 -0.24
C MET A 99 34.37 -3.76 0.98
N ALA A 100 34.53 -3.06 2.11
CA ALA A 100 34.76 -3.70 3.39
C ALA A 100 33.56 -4.57 3.78
N ASP A 101 33.81 -5.70 4.42
CA ASP A 101 32.77 -6.62 4.86
C ASP A 101 31.80 -5.87 5.80
N LEU A 102 30.50 -6.08 5.67
CA LEU A 102 29.46 -5.37 6.43
C LEU A 102 29.62 -5.53 7.96
N LYS A 103 30.37 -6.54 8.40
CA LYS A 103 30.74 -6.77 9.81
C LYS A 103 31.82 -5.83 10.35
N SER A 104 32.51 -5.14 9.45
CA SER A 104 33.61 -4.21 9.77
C SER A 104 33.19 -2.73 9.75
N LEU A 105 31.91 -2.45 9.44
CA LEU A 105 31.24 -1.15 9.55
C LEU A 105 30.50 -1.06 10.90
#